data_AF-A0A9D8Z659-F1
#
_entry.id   AF-A0A9D8Z659-F1
#
_cell.length_a   1.000
_cell.length_b   1.000
_cell.length_c   1.000
_cell.angle_alpha   90.00
_cell.angle_beta   90.00
_cell.angle_gamma   90.00
#
_symmetry.space_group_name_H-M   'P 1'
#
loop_
_entity.id
_entity.type
_entity.pdbx_description
1 polymer ?
#
loop_
_entity_poly.entity_id
_entity_poly.type
_entity_poly.pdbx_seq_one_letter_code
_entity_poly.pdbx_strand_id
1 'polypeptide(L)'
;MELIWWIIPALAGVIGLVLSFAGLGRLLKMRLAAGALRLLMGLGLIGGAGIGVLAGLNLQTYKALTKERDVAQIEFAQESGAEDTYTMTMTLADGEIIRQEGFIGDEFQVSAQVIRFSPMKQLLGYESLYRLEFIESRYARRYDSTRLSTSTSYGRRVSEDGKLEMFDQEIGFDVYGALVNYGGEEALDEVLEGELEPGDDFQSMFSAGMLSSKDSGGSAPFGSAVYFPMGDRLKYKVRITQSALVVEPEDNRTRQRMISGN
;
A
#
# COMPACT_ATOMS: atom_id res chain seq x y z
N MET A 1 9.23 -20.49 11.35
CA MET A 1 8.65 -20.18 12.68
C MET A 1 7.12 -20.05 12.65
N GLU A 2 6.48 -19.67 11.53
CA GLU A 2 5.01 -19.49 11.41
C GLU A 2 4.18 -20.76 11.73
N LEU A 3 4.67 -21.97 11.43
CA LEU A 3 3.88 -23.21 11.59
C LEU A 3 3.62 -23.60 13.06
N ILE A 4 4.57 -23.32 13.95
CA ILE A 4 4.46 -23.68 15.38
C ILE A 4 3.31 -22.93 16.08
N TRP A 5 3.02 -21.70 15.62
CA TRP A 5 1.96 -20.85 16.15
C TRP A 5 0.55 -21.39 15.90
N TRP A 6 0.38 -22.24 14.89
CA TRP A 6 -0.90 -22.89 14.59
C TRP A 6 -1.02 -24.26 15.24
N ILE A 7 0.09 -24.99 15.34
CA ILE A 7 0.11 -26.36 15.88
C ILE A 7 -0.24 -26.38 17.37
N ILE A 8 0.31 -25.47 18.17
CA ILE A 8 0.10 -25.43 19.63
C ILE A 8 -1.37 -25.20 20.00
N PRO A 9 -2.06 -24.15 19.51
CA PRO A 9 -3.47 -23.95 19.83
C PRO A 9 -4.36 -25.06 19.24
N ALA A 10 -4.03 -25.60 18.06
CA ALA A 10 -4.78 -26.73 17.49
C ALA A 10 -4.71 -27.98 18.40
N LEU A 11 -3.51 -28.37 18.84
CA LEU A 11 -3.32 -29.49 19.76
C LEU A 11 -4.01 -29.25 21.10
N ALA A 12 -3.87 -28.04 21.68
CA ALA A 12 -4.53 -27.67 22.92
C ALA A 12 -6.07 -27.74 22.80
N GLY A 13 -6.62 -27.29 21.67
CA GLY A 13 -8.04 -27.38 21.37
C GLY A 13 -8.54 -28.83 21.27
N VAL A 14 -7.81 -29.71 20.57
CA VAL A 14 -8.14 -31.14 20.47
C VAL A 14 -8.10 -31.83 21.84
N ILE A 15 -7.04 -31.59 22.63
CA ILE A 15 -6.92 -32.15 23.98
C ILE A 15 -8.04 -31.62 24.89
N GLY A 16 -8.34 -30.32 24.81
CA GLY A 16 -9.42 -29.67 25.55
C GLY A 16 -10.79 -30.26 25.21
N LEU A 17 -11.05 -30.54 23.94
CA LEU A 17 -12.29 -31.17 23.45
C LEU A 17 -12.44 -32.59 24.01
N VAL A 18 -11.39 -33.42 23.93
CA VAL A 18 -11.38 -34.77 24.51
C VAL A 18 -11.65 -34.75 26.02
N LEU A 19 -11.01 -33.83 26.75
CA LEU A 19 -11.23 -33.69 28.20
C LEU A 19 -12.64 -33.22 28.53
N SER A 20 -13.22 -32.31 27.73
CA SER A 20 -14.57 -31.80 27.93
C SER A 20 -15.61 -32.92 27.78
N PHE A 21 -15.54 -33.70 26.70
CA PHE A 21 -16.45 -34.85 26.51
C PHE A 21 -16.26 -35.92 27.60
N ALA A 22 -15.01 -36.21 27.99
CA ALA A 22 -14.74 -37.15 29.07
C ALA A 22 -15.25 -36.65 30.44
N GLY A 23 -15.18 -35.33 30.69
CA GLY A 23 -15.73 -34.68 31.87
C GLY A 23 -17.25 -34.76 31.90
N LEU A 24 -17.91 -34.44 30.79
CA LEU A 24 -19.35 -34.52 30.63
C LEU A 24 -19.88 -35.95 30.83
N GLY A 25 -19.23 -36.95 30.21
CA GLY A 25 -19.58 -38.36 30.42
C GLY A 25 -19.45 -38.83 31.87
N ARG A 26 -18.59 -38.18 32.67
CA ARG A 26 -18.40 -38.48 34.09
C ARG A 26 -19.42 -37.76 34.98
N LEU A 27 -19.85 -36.56 34.59
CA LEU A 27 -20.99 -35.87 35.20
C LEU A 27 -22.28 -36.67 35.04
N LEU A 28 -22.54 -37.20 33.85
CA LEU A 28 -23.70 -38.07 33.57
C LEU A 28 -23.71 -39.36 34.41
N LYS A 29 -22.54 -39.82 34.87
CA LYS A 29 -22.38 -40.96 35.77
C LYS A 29 -22.43 -40.58 37.25
N MET A 30 -23.00 -39.41 37.60
CA MET A 30 -23.11 -38.87 38.97
C MET A 30 -21.77 -38.64 39.70
N ARG A 31 -20.64 -38.71 39.00
CA ARG A 31 -19.31 -38.42 39.55
C ARG A 31 -19.01 -36.93 39.40
N LEU A 32 -19.77 -36.12 40.15
CA LEU A 32 -19.86 -34.66 39.97
C LEU A 32 -18.51 -33.94 40.08
N ALA A 33 -17.77 -34.13 41.17
CA ALA A 33 -16.50 -33.41 41.38
C ALA A 33 -15.45 -33.72 40.29
N ALA A 34 -15.24 -35.00 39.99
CA ALA A 34 -14.27 -35.43 38.98
C ALA A 34 -14.71 -35.08 37.55
N GLY A 35 -16.02 -35.09 37.28
CA GLY A 35 -16.57 -34.64 36.00
C GLY A 35 -16.43 -33.13 35.82
N ALA A 36 -16.75 -32.35 36.85
CA ALA A 36 -16.68 -30.89 36.84
C ALA A 36 -15.24 -30.40 36.65
N LEU A 37 -14.27 -30.93 37.41
CA LEU A 37 -12.86 -30.55 37.26
C LEU A 37 -12.34 -30.82 35.85
N ARG A 38 -12.65 -31.99 35.29
CA ARG A 38 -12.20 -32.39 33.95
C ARG A 38 -12.85 -31.55 32.85
N LEU A 39 -14.13 -31.21 33.03
CA LEU A 39 -14.85 -30.32 32.14
C LEU A 39 -14.26 -28.90 32.18
N LEU A 40 -13.99 -28.35 33.36
CA LEU A 40 -13.38 -27.03 33.51
C LEU A 40 -11.98 -26.96 32.89
N MET A 41 -11.15 -27.99 33.07
CA MET A 41 -9.83 -28.07 32.42
C MET A 41 -9.95 -28.17 30.90
N GLY A 42 -10.91 -28.95 30.40
CA GLY A 42 -11.18 -29.06 28.97
C GLY A 42 -11.62 -27.74 28.34
N LEU A 43 -12.59 -27.07 28.98
CA LEU A 43 -13.08 -25.76 28.55
C LEU A 43 -11.99 -24.69 28.66
N GLY A 44 -11.14 -24.73 29.69
CA GLY A 44 -10.00 -23.83 29.84
C GLY A 44 -8.98 -23.98 28.71
N LEU A 45 -8.66 -25.21 28.29
CA LEU A 45 -7.78 -25.46 27.15
C LEU A 45 -8.41 -25.00 25.82
N ILE A 46 -9.71 -25.23 25.62
CA ILE A 46 -10.42 -24.73 24.42
C ILE A 46 -10.41 -23.19 24.41
N GLY A 47 -10.70 -22.55 25.53
CA GLY A 47 -10.67 -21.09 25.66
C GLY A 47 -9.27 -20.52 25.38
N GLY A 48 -8.23 -21.12 25.96
CA GLY A 48 -6.84 -20.74 25.70
C GLY A 48 -6.42 -20.95 24.25
N ALA A 49 -6.83 -22.07 23.63
CA ALA A 49 -6.63 -22.31 22.20
C ALA A 49 -7.32 -21.26 21.33
N GLY A 50 -8.57 -20.91 21.66
CA GLY A 50 -9.33 -19.86 20.97
C GLY A 50 -8.65 -18.49 21.03
N ILE A 51 -8.16 -18.09 22.22
CA ILE A 51 -7.36 -16.87 22.39
C ILE A 51 -6.10 -16.92 21.53
N GLY A 52 -5.40 -18.06 21.52
CA GLY A 52 -4.19 -18.26 20.71
C GLY A 52 -4.45 -18.13 19.21
N VAL A 53 -5.56 -18.68 18.71
CA VAL A 53 -5.99 -18.54 17.30
C VAL A 53 -6.32 -17.09 16.98
N LEU A 54 -7.10 -16.40 17.82
CA LEU A 54 -7.46 -14.99 17.61
C LEU A 54 -6.22 -14.09 17.62
N ALA A 55 -5.29 -14.32 18.54
CA ALA A 55 -4.01 -13.61 18.59
C ALA A 55 -3.15 -13.89 17.34
N GLY A 56 -3.10 -15.14 16.90
CA GLY A 56 -2.40 -15.54 15.68
C GLY A 56 -2.95 -14.86 14.43
N LEU A 57 -4.28 -14.85 14.27
CA LEU A 57 -4.97 -14.14 13.19
C LEU A 57 -4.70 -12.63 13.24
N ASN A 58 -4.72 -12.03 14.43
CA ASN A 58 -4.45 -10.61 14.61
C ASN A 58 -3.00 -10.26 14.22
N LEU A 59 -2.02 -11.05 14.65
CA LEU A 59 -0.60 -10.86 14.30
C LEU A 59 -0.33 -11.06 12.82
N GLN A 60 -0.95 -12.08 12.21
CA GLN A 60 -0.82 -12.32 10.76
C GLN A 60 -1.42 -11.18 9.95
N THR A 61 -2.59 -10.69 10.36
CA THR A 61 -3.24 -9.52 9.78
C THR A 61 -2.32 -8.31 9.91
N TYR A 62 -1.75 -8.04 11.10
CA TYR A 62 -0.81 -6.94 11.30
C TYR A 62 0.42 -7.01 10.40
N LYS A 63 1.03 -8.20 10.24
CA LYS A 63 2.16 -8.41 9.31
C LYS A 63 1.77 -8.15 7.87
N ALA A 64 0.61 -8.62 7.43
CA ALA A 64 0.08 -8.30 6.11
C ALA A 64 -0.15 -6.79 5.96
N LEU A 65 -0.56 -6.13 7.05
CA LEU A 65 -0.81 -4.69 7.09
C LEU A 65 0.45 -3.80 7.20
N THR A 66 1.63 -4.36 7.45
CA THR A 66 2.86 -3.56 7.62
C THR A 66 3.91 -3.92 6.57
N LYS A 67 3.52 -4.60 5.48
CA LYS A 67 4.44 -4.85 4.38
C LYS A 67 4.74 -3.55 3.65
N GLU A 68 5.96 -3.08 3.82
CA GLU A 68 6.56 -2.02 3.00
C GLU A 68 7.21 -2.67 1.78
N ARG A 69 7.05 -2.05 0.61
CA ARG A 69 7.62 -2.53 -0.64
C ARG A 69 8.50 -1.47 -1.25
N ASP A 70 9.68 -1.88 -1.69
CA ASP A 70 10.56 -1.04 -2.49
C ASP A 70 9.97 -0.92 -3.90
N VAL A 71 9.90 0.30 -4.41
CA VAL A 71 9.27 0.63 -5.70
C VAL A 71 10.30 1.09 -6.71
N ALA A 72 11.16 2.01 -6.28
CA ALA A 72 12.20 2.56 -7.14
C ALA A 72 13.37 3.07 -6.30
N GLN A 73 14.55 3.10 -6.91
CA GLN A 73 15.71 3.85 -6.45
C GLN A 73 15.94 5.00 -7.41
N ILE A 74 16.09 6.22 -6.89
CA ILE A 74 16.29 7.44 -7.69
C ILE A 74 17.68 8.00 -7.36
N GLU A 75 18.49 8.20 -8.37
CA GLU A 75 19.79 8.87 -8.26
C GLU A 75 19.83 10.10 -9.17
N PHE A 76 20.37 11.20 -8.64
CA PHE A 76 20.65 12.42 -9.40
C PHE A 76 22.15 12.58 -9.61
N ALA A 77 22.56 12.87 -10.84
CA ALA A 77 23.95 13.20 -11.17
C ALA A 77 23.99 14.56 -11.86
N GLN A 78 24.90 15.45 -11.43
CA GLN A 78 24.98 16.78 -12.02
C GLN A 78 25.45 16.73 -13.48
N GLU A 79 24.79 17.48 -14.36
CA GLU A 79 25.17 17.56 -15.76
C GLU A 79 26.45 18.41 -15.93
N SER A 80 27.36 17.93 -16.78
CA SER A 80 28.65 18.59 -16.97
C SER A 80 28.48 19.94 -17.66
N GLY A 81 28.81 21.02 -16.96
CA GLY A 81 28.77 22.38 -17.52
C GLY A 81 27.43 23.11 -17.38
N ALA A 82 26.46 22.52 -16.68
CA ALA A 82 25.20 23.17 -16.31
C ALA A 82 25.07 23.26 -14.78
N GLU A 83 24.86 24.48 -14.27
CA GLU A 83 24.52 24.70 -12.86
C GLU A 83 23.09 24.25 -12.59
N ASP A 84 22.88 23.60 -11.44
CA ASP A 84 21.56 23.15 -10.97
C ASP A 84 20.76 22.28 -11.95
N THR A 85 21.43 21.66 -12.93
CA THR A 85 20.84 20.71 -13.87
C THR A 85 21.37 19.32 -13.59
N TYR A 86 20.45 18.36 -13.51
CA TYR A 86 20.74 16.98 -13.14
C TYR A 86 20.15 16.00 -14.14
N THR A 87 20.87 14.90 -14.34
CA THR A 87 20.33 13.68 -14.94
C THR A 87 19.78 12.79 -13.83
N MET A 88 18.51 12.42 -13.94
CA MET A 88 17.86 11.46 -13.07
C MET A 88 18.03 10.05 -13.63
N THR A 89 18.39 9.11 -12.76
CA THR A 89 18.38 7.67 -13.05
C THR A 89 17.48 6.99 -12.03
N MET A 90 16.40 6.37 -12.49
CA MET A 90 15.45 5.61 -11.68
C MET A 90 15.59 4.13 -11.99
N THR A 91 15.85 3.31 -10.98
CA THR A 91 15.85 1.85 -11.08
C THR A 91 14.58 1.33 -10.42
N LEU A 92 13.70 0.73 -11.21
CA LEU A 92 12.43 0.14 -10.75
C LEU A 92 12.69 -1.21 -10.04
N ALA A 93 11.68 -1.71 -9.33
CA ALA A 93 11.79 -2.94 -8.55
C ALA A 93 12.03 -4.21 -9.41
N ASP A 94 11.67 -4.19 -10.70
CA ASP A 94 11.98 -5.24 -11.69
C ASP A 94 13.39 -5.12 -12.29
N GLY A 95 14.10 -4.03 -11.98
CA GLY A 95 15.41 -3.72 -12.54
C GLY A 95 15.38 -2.91 -13.82
N GLU A 96 14.22 -2.47 -14.31
CA GLU A 96 14.15 -1.49 -15.41
C GLU A 96 14.84 -0.18 -14.96
N ILE A 97 15.64 0.40 -15.86
CA ILE A 97 16.37 1.64 -15.60
C ILE A 97 15.85 2.73 -16.53
N ILE A 98 15.24 3.76 -15.94
CA ILE A 98 14.78 4.96 -16.62
C ILE A 98 15.81 6.06 -16.40
N ARG A 99 16.37 6.62 -17.48
CA ARG A 99 17.30 7.75 -17.42
C ARG A 99 16.72 8.96 -18.15
N GLN A 100 16.72 10.11 -17.49
CA GLN A 100 16.12 11.33 -18.02
C GLN A 100 16.96 12.55 -17.64
N GLU A 101 17.29 13.37 -18.64
CA GLU A 101 18.08 14.59 -18.49
C GLU A 101 17.18 15.83 -18.29
N GLY A 102 17.78 16.93 -17.83
CA GLY A 102 17.12 18.23 -17.76
C GLY A 102 16.38 18.52 -16.46
N PHE A 103 16.60 17.78 -15.37
CA PHE A 103 16.01 18.13 -14.06
C PHE A 103 16.70 19.38 -13.53
N ILE A 104 15.99 20.51 -13.56
CA ILE A 104 16.50 21.82 -13.12
C ILE A 104 15.96 22.15 -11.72
N GLY A 105 16.84 22.58 -10.81
CA GLY A 105 16.48 23.05 -9.48
C GLY A 105 17.30 22.42 -8.36
N ASP A 106 16.83 22.53 -7.13
CA ASP A 106 17.46 22.00 -5.91
C ASP A 106 16.51 21.11 -5.11
N GLU A 107 15.28 20.89 -5.59
CA GLU A 107 14.29 19.98 -5.02
C GLU A 107 13.61 19.15 -6.12
N PHE A 108 13.16 17.96 -5.75
CA PHE A 108 12.29 17.11 -6.57
C PHE A 108 11.10 16.57 -5.77
N GLN A 109 10.03 16.23 -6.47
CA GLN A 109 8.89 15.48 -5.95
C GLN A 109 8.62 14.29 -6.86
N VAL A 110 8.18 13.18 -6.25
CA VAL A 110 7.66 12.01 -6.95
C VAL A 110 6.24 11.73 -6.48
N SER A 111 5.35 11.44 -7.43
CA SER A 111 3.97 11.04 -7.18
C SER A 111 3.73 9.61 -7.63
N ALA A 112 2.86 8.91 -6.92
CA ALA A 112 2.40 7.58 -7.28
C ALA A 112 0.91 7.44 -6.98
N GLN A 113 0.19 6.82 -7.91
CA GLN A 113 -1.16 6.36 -7.67
C GLN A 113 -1.13 4.95 -7.09
N VAL A 114 -1.87 4.71 -6.01
CA VAL A 114 -1.91 3.41 -5.33
C VAL A 114 -3.36 2.93 -5.23
N ILE A 115 -3.64 1.74 -5.74
CA ILE A 115 -4.92 1.05 -5.52
C ILE A 115 -4.71 0.02 -4.42
N ARG A 116 -5.41 0.23 -3.30
CA ARG A 116 -5.35 -0.65 -2.14
C ARG A 116 -6.48 -1.65 -2.20
N PHE A 117 -6.14 -2.93 -2.09
CA PHE A 117 -7.15 -3.97 -1.90
C PHE A 117 -7.52 -4.11 -0.43
N SER A 118 -8.76 -4.54 -0.17
CA SER A 118 -9.22 -4.83 1.19
C SER A 118 -8.40 -5.96 1.82
N PRO A 119 -8.28 -6.01 3.16
CA PRO A 119 -7.52 -7.06 3.85
C PRO A 119 -7.96 -8.49 3.48
N MET A 120 -9.26 -8.70 3.21
CA MET A 120 -9.78 -10.02 2.81
C MET A 120 -9.22 -10.48 1.45
N LYS A 121 -9.01 -9.56 0.50
CA LYS A 121 -8.38 -9.88 -0.79
C LYS A 121 -6.87 -10.12 -0.65
N GLN A 122 -6.21 -9.38 0.23
CA GLN A 122 -4.80 -9.60 0.50
C GLN A 122 -4.54 -11.00 1.11
N LEU A 123 -5.49 -11.54 1.88
CA LEU A 123 -5.44 -12.93 2.36
C LEU A 123 -5.58 -13.96 1.23
N LEU A 124 -6.25 -13.61 0.13
CA LEU A 124 -6.36 -14.45 -1.08
C LEU A 124 -5.17 -14.29 -2.03
N GLY A 125 -4.16 -13.50 -1.65
CA GLY A 125 -2.94 -13.29 -2.44
C GLY A 125 -2.95 -12.07 -3.36
N TYR A 126 -4.00 -11.25 -3.35
CA TYR A 126 -4.03 -10.01 -4.13
C TYR A 126 -3.13 -8.95 -3.50
N GLU A 127 -2.29 -8.30 -4.29
CA GLU A 127 -1.33 -7.29 -3.84
C GLU A 127 -1.80 -5.91 -4.27
N SER A 128 -1.65 -4.88 -3.43
CA SER A 128 -2.00 -3.49 -3.78
C SER A 128 -1.23 -3.05 -5.02
N LEU A 129 -1.92 -2.42 -5.97
CA LEU A 129 -1.34 -1.96 -7.23
C LEU A 129 -0.77 -0.55 -7.06
N TYR A 130 0.25 -0.24 -7.83
CA TYR A 130 0.82 1.10 -7.85
C TYR A 130 1.31 1.49 -9.23
N ARG A 131 1.30 2.80 -9.49
CA ARG A 131 1.83 3.40 -10.71
C ARG A 131 2.48 4.73 -10.39
N LEU A 132 3.75 4.90 -10.75
CA LEU A 132 4.42 6.20 -10.67
C LEU A 132 3.79 7.12 -11.71
N GLU A 133 3.33 8.29 -11.28
CA GLU A 133 2.55 9.19 -12.14
C GLU A 133 3.44 10.24 -12.79
N PHE A 134 4.17 10.97 -11.95
CA PHE A 134 5.11 11.98 -12.38
C PHE A 134 6.26 12.10 -11.38
N ILE A 135 7.35 12.65 -11.89
CA ILE A 135 8.44 13.18 -11.11
C ILE A 135 8.68 14.61 -11.59
N GLU A 136 8.89 15.55 -10.69
CA GLU A 136 9.13 16.95 -11.04
C GLU A 136 10.31 17.50 -10.27
N SER A 137 11.00 18.49 -10.83
CA SER A 137 12.01 19.28 -10.13
C SER A 137 11.61 20.74 -10.04
N ARG A 138 12.14 21.43 -9.02
CA ARG A 138 11.91 22.85 -8.80
C ARG A 138 13.03 23.46 -7.98
N TYR A 139 13.01 24.79 -7.88
CA TYR A 139 13.76 25.53 -6.88
C TYR A 139 12.94 25.67 -5.58
N ALA A 140 13.57 25.43 -4.42
CA ALA A 140 13.00 25.54 -3.08
C ALA A 140 12.54 26.98 -2.79
N ARG A 141 13.33 27.96 -3.23
CA ARG A 141 13.00 29.38 -3.14
C ARG A 141 12.08 29.80 -4.30
N ARG A 142 10.79 29.52 -4.17
CA ARG A 142 9.77 29.84 -5.19
C ARG A 142 9.19 31.24 -5.08
N TYR A 143 9.24 31.86 -3.89
CA TYR A 143 8.62 33.15 -3.62
C TYR A 143 9.69 34.24 -3.46
N ASP A 144 9.78 35.10 -4.46
CA ASP A 144 10.39 36.43 -4.36
C ASP A 144 9.24 37.45 -4.53
N SER A 145 9.15 38.45 -3.66
CA SER A 145 8.10 39.48 -3.74
C SER A 145 8.14 40.31 -5.03
N THR A 146 9.19 40.12 -5.85
CA THR A 146 9.44 40.85 -7.08
C THR A 146 9.52 39.99 -8.35
N ARG A 147 9.48 38.65 -8.27
CA ARG A 147 9.66 37.76 -9.43
C ARG A 147 8.76 36.51 -9.40
N LEU A 148 8.15 36.20 -10.54
CA LEU A 148 7.47 34.92 -10.78
C LEU A 148 8.53 33.87 -11.14
N SER A 149 8.67 32.80 -10.34
CA SER A 149 9.56 31.68 -10.68
C SER A 149 8.88 30.71 -11.64
N THR A 150 9.56 30.32 -12.71
CA THR A 150 9.11 29.22 -13.59
C THR A 150 9.41 27.88 -12.92
N SER A 151 8.41 27.00 -12.88
CA SER A 151 8.57 25.60 -12.48
C SER A 151 8.55 24.77 -13.75
N THR A 152 9.60 23.99 -14.00
CA THR A 152 9.63 23.09 -15.14
C THR A 152 9.22 21.70 -14.66
N SER A 153 7.97 21.32 -14.89
CA SER A 153 7.52 19.95 -14.64
C SER A 153 7.95 19.06 -15.81
N TYR A 154 8.87 18.13 -15.54
CA TYR A 154 9.22 17.06 -16.46
C TYR A 154 8.36 15.83 -16.18
N GLY A 155 7.06 15.94 -16.45
CA GLY A 155 6.14 14.81 -16.33
C GLY A 155 6.28 13.85 -17.49
N ARG A 156 7.07 12.78 -17.35
CA ARG A 156 6.94 11.62 -18.23
C ARG A 156 5.85 10.71 -17.66
N ARG A 157 4.71 10.62 -18.36
CA ARG A 157 3.66 9.66 -18.04
C ARG A 157 4.26 8.27 -18.23
N VAL A 158 4.39 7.51 -17.15
CA VAL A 158 5.04 6.18 -17.19
C VAL A 158 4.14 5.11 -17.84
N SER A 159 2.86 5.42 -18.08
CA SER A 159 1.96 4.63 -18.94
C SER A 159 1.24 5.57 -19.92
N GLU A 160 1.38 5.33 -21.22
CA GLU A 160 0.77 6.18 -22.26
C GLU A 160 -0.75 5.99 -22.38
N ASP A 161 -1.30 4.89 -21.88
CA ASP A 161 -2.66 4.42 -22.15
C ASP A 161 -3.60 4.38 -20.93
N GLY A 162 -3.16 4.87 -19.77
CA GLY A 162 -3.99 4.95 -18.56
C GLY A 162 -4.16 3.63 -17.81
N LYS A 163 -3.58 2.54 -18.33
CA LYS A 163 -3.64 1.19 -17.75
C LYS A 163 -2.73 1.03 -16.54
N LEU A 164 -3.08 0.08 -15.68
CA LEU A 164 -2.24 -0.27 -14.54
C LEU A 164 -1.31 -1.39 -14.96
N GLU A 165 -0.03 -1.08 -15.02
CA GLU A 165 0.99 -2.11 -15.16
C GLU A 165 1.21 -2.76 -13.79
N MET A 166 1.02 -4.07 -13.73
CA MET A 166 1.56 -4.93 -12.70
C MET A 166 3.00 -5.27 -13.10
N PHE A 167 3.87 -5.47 -12.12
CA PHE A 167 5.18 -6.07 -12.34
C PHE A 167 4.98 -7.40 -13.07
N ASP A 168 5.41 -7.44 -14.35
CA ASP A 168 5.27 -8.56 -15.30
C ASP A 168 3.86 -8.80 -15.91
N GLN A 169 2.87 -7.92 -15.70
CA GLN A 169 1.53 -8.11 -16.29
C GLN A 169 0.74 -6.80 -16.53
N GLU A 170 0.17 -6.61 -17.71
CA GLU A 170 -0.69 -5.46 -18.00
C GLU A 170 -2.12 -5.70 -17.48
N ILE A 171 -2.62 -4.83 -16.61
CA ILE A 171 -4.03 -4.81 -16.19
C ILE A 171 -4.75 -3.78 -17.06
N GLY A 172 -5.61 -4.25 -17.96
CA GLY A 172 -6.37 -3.48 -18.96
C GLY A 172 -7.37 -2.43 -18.45
N PHE A 173 -7.14 -1.82 -17.29
CA PHE A 173 -8.05 -0.92 -16.60
C PHE A 173 -7.63 0.54 -16.78
N ASP A 174 -8.41 1.34 -17.52
CA ASP A 174 -8.19 2.79 -17.69
C ASP A 174 -8.59 3.56 -16.43
N VAL A 175 -7.58 3.83 -15.60
CA VAL A 175 -7.74 4.53 -14.33
C VAL A 175 -7.94 6.03 -14.53
N TYR A 176 -7.37 6.60 -15.59
CA TYR A 176 -7.42 8.04 -15.81
C TYR A 176 -8.82 8.45 -16.27
N GLY A 177 -9.43 7.68 -17.19
CA GLY A 177 -10.85 7.79 -17.49
C GLY A 177 -11.74 7.61 -16.26
N ALA A 178 -11.43 6.64 -15.40
CA ALA A 178 -12.20 6.38 -14.18
C ALA A 178 -12.07 7.47 -13.09
N LEU A 179 -10.99 8.25 -13.06
CA LEU A 179 -10.82 9.34 -12.09
C LEU A 179 -11.32 10.69 -12.62
N VAL A 180 -11.17 10.93 -13.92
CA VAL A 180 -11.57 12.19 -14.56
C VAL A 180 -13.07 12.22 -14.87
N ASN A 181 -13.69 11.09 -15.24
CA ASN A 181 -15.13 11.05 -15.55
C ASN A 181 -16.04 10.87 -14.34
N TYR A 182 -15.54 10.41 -13.19
CA TYR A 182 -16.37 10.12 -12.00
C TYR A 182 -16.30 11.24 -10.95
N GLY A 183 -16.17 12.48 -11.45
CA GLY A 183 -16.12 13.72 -10.68
C GLY A 183 -17.37 14.58 -10.80
N GLY A 184 -18.57 14.00 -10.74
CA GLY A 184 -19.80 14.81 -10.66
C GLY A 184 -21.09 14.05 -10.98
N GLU A 185 -22.16 14.41 -10.27
CA GLU A 185 -23.46 13.72 -10.19
C GLU A 185 -24.26 13.66 -11.51
N GLU A 186 -23.84 14.34 -12.58
CA GLU A 186 -24.60 14.44 -13.84
C GLU A 186 -24.40 13.26 -14.80
N ALA A 187 -23.28 12.53 -14.73
CA ALA A 187 -23.03 11.34 -15.56
C ALA A 187 -23.77 10.08 -15.06
N LEU A 188 -24.39 10.15 -13.88
CA LEU A 188 -25.09 9.03 -13.25
C LEU A 188 -26.46 8.77 -13.89
N ASP A 189 -27.14 9.79 -14.42
CA ASP A 189 -28.43 9.61 -15.11
C ASP A 189 -28.26 9.04 -16.53
N GLU A 190 -27.16 9.36 -17.21
CA GLU A 190 -26.88 8.89 -18.58
C GLU A 190 -26.43 7.42 -18.63
N VAL A 191 -25.68 6.96 -17.61
CA VAL A 191 -25.38 5.53 -17.40
C VAL A 191 -26.63 4.74 -17.01
N LEU A 192 -27.59 5.38 -16.32
CA LEU A 192 -28.87 4.78 -15.94
C LEU A 192 -29.89 4.72 -17.10
N GLU A 193 -29.75 5.56 -18.12
CA GLU A 193 -30.59 5.54 -19.34
C GLU A 193 -30.05 4.62 -20.47
N GLY A 194 -28.88 3.97 -20.25
CA GLY A 194 -28.62 2.64 -20.80
C GLY A 194 -27.87 2.54 -22.14
N GLU A 195 -26.82 3.34 -22.38
CA GLU A 195 -26.04 3.21 -23.64
C GLU A 195 -24.61 2.67 -23.55
N LEU A 196 -24.05 2.33 -22.38
CA LEU A 196 -22.78 1.57 -22.32
C LEU A 196 -22.74 0.63 -21.11
N GLU A 197 -22.78 -0.68 -21.36
CA GLU A 197 -22.70 -1.74 -20.34
C GLU A 197 -21.31 -1.73 -19.64
N PRO A 198 -21.22 -1.34 -18.35
CA PRO A 198 -20.09 -1.67 -17.53
C PRO A 198 -20.30 -3.13 -17.11
N GLY A 199 -19.53 -4.05 -17.69
CA GLY A 199 -19.68 -5.48 -17.45
C GLY A 199 -19.91 -5.78 -15.96
N ASP A 200 -20.94 -6.59 -15.68
CA ASP A 200 -21.52 -6.94 -14.37
C ASP A 200 -20.50 -7.22 -13.24
N ASP A 201 -19.26 -7.55 -13.60
CA ASP A 201 -18.13 -7.73 -12.71
C ASP A 201 -17.76 -6.47 -11.93
N PHE A 202 -17.88 -5.27 -12.48
CA PHE A 202 -17.37 -4.07 -11.80
C PHE A 202 -18.31 -3.58 -10.68
N GLN A 203 -19.63 -3.55 -10.95
CA GLN A 203 -20.63 -3.23 -9.92
C GLN A 203 -20.71 -4.32 -8.84
N SER A 204 -20.55 -5.60 -9.21
CA SER A 204 -20.51 -6.69 -8.23
C SER A 204 -19.25 -6.63 -7.35
N MET A 205 -18.10 -6.19 -7.88
CA MET A 205 -16.89 -5.95 -7.10
C MET A 205 -17.01 -4.73 -6.17
N PHE A 206 -17.75 -3.69 -6.53
CA PHE A 206 -18.00 -2.57 -5.63
C PHE A 206 -18.98 -2.92 -4.50
N SER A 207 -20.11 -3.53 -4.86
CA SER A 207 -21.17 -3.90 -3.91
C SER A 207 -20.76 -5.04 -2.96
N ALA A 208 -19.85 -5.93 -3.38
CA ALA A 208 -19.27 -6.96 -2.52
C ALA A 208 -18.15 -6.45 -1.57
N GLY A 209 -17.88 -5.13 -1.53
CA GLY A 209 -16.79 -4.56 -0.72
C GLY A 209 -15.39 -4.98 -1.22
N MET A 210 -15.31 -5.41 -2.47
CA MET A 210 -14.10 -5.91 -3.13
C MET A 210 -13.25 -4.76 -3.71
N LEU A 211 -13.84 -3.58 -3.90
CA LEU A 211 -13.17 -2.31 -4.15
C LEU A 211 -13.67 -1.31 -3.09
N SER A 212 -12.75 -0.67 -2.39
CA SER A 212 -13.12 0.41 -1.46
C SER A 212 -13.09 1.70 -2.26
N SER A 213 -14.26 2.22 -2.65
CA SER A 213 -14.39 3.68 -2.77
C SER A 213 -14.09 4.20 -1.38
N LYS A 214 -13.04 4.99 -1.27
CA LYS A 214 -12.86 5.81 -0.11
C LYS A 214 -13.95 6.87 -0.22
N ASP A 215 -15.03 6.58 0.50
CA ASP A 215 -16.12 7.47 0.90
C ASP A 215 -17.37 7.50 0.01
N SER A 216 -18.43 6.87 0.54
CA SER A 216 -19.80 7.33 0.39
C SER A 216 -19.97 8.73 1.01
N GLY A 217 -19.54 9.78 0.30
CA GLY A 217 -19.78 11.18 0.66
C GLY A 217 -18.76 11.85 1.60
N GLY A 218 -17.46 11.53 1.46
CA GLY A 218 -16.39 12.01 2.34
C GLY A 218 -15.22 12.58 1.55
N SER A 219 -14.54 13.53 2.17
CA SER A 219 -13.50 14.37 1.58
C SER A 219 -12.38 13.57 0.93
N ALA A 220 -12.07 13.83 -0.34
CA ALA A 220 -10.86 13.29 -0.97
C ALA A 220 -9.63 13.82 -0.20
N PRO A 221 -8.77 12.95 0.36
CA PRO A 221 -7.54 13.42 0.99
C PRO A 221 -6.67 14.06 -0.08
N PHE A 222 -6.46 15.38 0.00
CA PHE A 222 -5.46 16.06 -0.81
C PHE A 222 -4.10 15.44 -0.49
N GLY A 223 -3.44 14.86 -1.49
CA GLY A 223 -2.07 14.35 -1.36
C GLY A 223 -1.14 15.49 -0.97
N SER A 224 -0.43 15.34 0.15
CA SER A 224 0.62 16.29 0.53
C SER A 224 1.80 16.13 -0.44
N ALA A 225 2.09 17.17 -1.22
CA ALA A 225 3.32 17.24 -2.02
C ALA A 225 4.51 17.44 -1.07
N VAL A 226 5.33 16.41 -0.91
CA VAL A 226 6.59 16.48 -0.16
C VAL A 226 7.74 16.57 -1.16
N TYR A 227 8.58 17.58 -0.97
CA TYR A 227 9.75 17.83 -1.79
C TYR A 227 11.01 17.39 -1.07
N PHE A 228 11.94 16.84 -1.84
CA PHE A 228 13.19 16.28 -1.37
C PHE A 228 14.35 16.99 -2.07
N PRO A 229 15.50 17.19 -1.40
CA PRO A 229 16.60 17.93 -2.01
C PRO A 229 17.19 17.18 -3.21
N MET A 230 17.47 17.88 -4.29
CA MET A 230 18.18 17.38 -5.45
C MET A 230 19.64 17.84 -5.38
N GLY A 231 20.56 17.04 -5.92
CA GLY A 231 21.98 17.33 -5.83
C GLY A 231 22.85 16.21 -6.40
N ASP A 232 24.12 16.52 -6.63
CA ASP A 232 25.06 15.57 -7.24
C ASP A 232 25.24 14.30 -6.39
N ARG A 233 24.97 13.14 -6.99
CA ARG A 233 25.07 11.80 -6.40
C ARG A 233 24.21 11.63 -5.14
N LEU A 234 23.07 12.31 -5.08
CA LEU A 234 22.05 12.02 -4.06
C LEU A 234 21.21 10.83 -4.50
N LYS A 235 20.97 9.91 -3.57
CA LYS A 235 20.29 8.64 -3.81
C LYS A 235 19.13 8.43 -2.86
N TYR A 236 17.99 8.11 -3.42
CA TYR A 236 16.72 7.96 -2.71
C TYR A 236 16.10 6.60 -2.97
N LYS A 237 15.53 6.02 -1.93
CA LYS A 237 14.71 4.84 -2.01
C LYS A 237 13.24 5.23 -1.88
N VAL A 238 12.44 4.87 -2.88
CA VAL A 238 11.01 5.07 -2.91
C VAL A 238 10.33 3.78 -2.49
N ARG A 239 9.49 3.86 -1.46
CA ARG A 239 8.77 2.73 -0.87
C ARG A 239 7.29 3.02 -0.82
N ILE A 240 6.47 2.01 -1.05
CA ILE A 240 5.03 2.09 -0.80
C ILE A 240 4.73 1.39 0.51
N THR A 241 4.07 2.14 1.38
CA THR A 241 3.47 1.64 2.61
C THR A 241 1.96 1.53 2.42
N GLN A 242 1.27 0.97 3.41
CA GLN A 242 -0.19 0.91 3.38
C GLN A 242 -0.88 2.27 3.44
N SER A 243 -0.18 3.32 3.87
CA SER A 243 -0.75 4.65 4.07
C SER A 243 -0.23 5.69 3.08
N ALA A 244 0.98 5.54 2.54
CA ALA A 244 1.63 6.55 1.69
C ALA A 244 2.76 6.00 0.82
N LEU A 245 3.11 6.78 -0.21
CA LEU A 245 4.43 6.73 -0.84
C LEU A 245 5.43 7.39 0.10
N VAL A 246 6.55 6.74 0.36
CA VAL A 246 7.60 7.20 1.27
C VAL A 246 8.90 7.27 0.49
N VAL A 247 9.62 8.38 0.60
CA VAL A 247 10.95 8.56 0.00
C VAL A 247 11.97 8.70 1.11
N GLU A 248 13.02 7.91 1.05
CA GLU A 248 14.04 7.82 2.09
C GLU A 248 15.44 7.96 1.51
N PRO A 249 16.40 8.51 2.27
CA PRO A 249 17.78 8.58 1.82
C PRO A 249 18.44 7.20 1.84
N GLU A 250 19.05 6.81 0.72
CA GLU A 250 19.73 5.52 0.58
C GLU A 250 21.11 5.53 1.28
N ASP A 251 21.74 6.69 1.37
CA ASP A 251 23.06 6.86 1.99
C ASP A 251 23.11 7.99 3.04
N ASN A 252 24.22 8.02 3.80
CA ASN A 252 24.43 9.04 4.83
C ASN A 252 24.54 10.45 4.26
N ARG A 253 25.07 10.60 3.03
CA ARG A 253 25.23 11.90 2.37
C ARG A 253 23.88 12.51 2.08
N THR A 254 22.98 11.73 1.48
CA THR A 254 21.61 12.11 1.17
C THR A 254 20.83 12.39 2.45
N ARG A 255 21.01 11.57 3.48
CA ARG A 255 20.40 11.83 4.80
C ARG A 255 20.85 13.16 5.40
N GLN A 256 22.14 13.47 5.33
CA GLN A 256 22.66 14.75 5.81
C GLN A 256 22.08 15.92 5.01
N ARG A 257 21.96 15.77 3.69
CA ARG A 257 21.35 16.79 2.82
C ARG A 257 19.88 17.05 3.17
N MET A 258 19.11 16.00 3.44
CA MET A 258 17.71 16.11 3.87
C MET A 258 17.56 16.85 5.21
N ILE A 259 18.52 16.70 6.12
CA ILE A 259 18.51 17.37 7.43
C ILE A 259 19.01 18.81 7.32
N SER A 260 20.01 19.08 6.49
CA SER A 260 20.62 20.41 6.40
C SER A 260 19.74 21.43 5.67
N GLY A 261 18.85 20.97 4.78
CA GLY A 261 17.90 21.83 4.05
C GLY A 261 18.53 22.90 3.17
N ASN A 262 19.85 22.84 2.96
CA ASN A 262 20.67 23.73 2.15
C ASN A 262 22.05 23.15 1.90
#